data_AF-A0A7X2MME8-F1
#
_entry.id   AF-A0A7X2MME8-F1
#
_cell.length_a   1.000
_cell.length_b   1.000
_cell.length_c   1.000
_cell.angle_alpha   90.00
_cell.angle_beta   90.00
_cell.angle_gamma   90.00
#
_symmetry.space_group_name_H-M   'P 1'
#
loop_
_entity.id
_entity.type
_entity.pdbx_description
1 polymer ?
#
loop_
_entity_poly.entity_id
_entity_poly.type
_entity_poly.pdbx_seq_one_letter_code
_entity_poly.pdbx_strand_id
1 'polypeptide(L)'
;SRIALAIQVITAKKMETPAMIFDEVDVGISGPTAAVVGKLLRQLGESTQVMCVTHLPQVAGCGHQHFYVSKETDGAMTETHMQPLDKRARLQELARLLGGSEVTRNTLANAKELLAA
;
A
#
# COMPACT_ATOMS: atom_id res chain seq x y z
N SER A 1 14.51 6.39 6.35
CA SER A 1 13.21 7.01 6.02
C SER A 1 12.19 7.03 7.18
N ARG A 2 12.10 6.02 8.08
CA ARG A 2 11.07 5.96 9.15
C ARG A 2 10.98 7.17 10.11
N ILE A 3 12.12 7.76 10.50
CA ILE A 3 12.15 8.96 11.34
C ILE A 3 11.47 10.13 10.63
N ALA A 4 11.71 10.29 9.32
CA ALA A 4 11.06 11.33 8.53
C ALA A 4 9.54 11.11 8.50
N LEU A 5 9.06 9.88 8.26
CA LEU A 5 7.62 9.58 8.32
C LEU A 5 7.02 9.94 9.69
N ALA A 6 7.67 9.56 10.78
CA ALA A 6 7.19 9.89 12.13
C ALA A 6 7.12 11.41 12.36
N ILE A 7 8.15 12.15 11.92
CA ILE A 7 8.14 13.62 11.96
C ILE A 7 6.96 14.16 11.14
N GLN A 8 6.79 13.71 9.89
CA GLN A 8 5.71 14.15 9.01
C GLN A 8 4.34 13.92 9.63
N VAL A 9 4.09 12.76 10.26
CA VAL A 9 2.82 12.49 10.96
C VAL A 9 2.58 13.46 12.11
N ILE A 10 3.62 13.78 12.89
CA ILE A 10 3.53 14.71 14.02
C ILE A 10 3.31 16.15 13.52
N THR A 11 3.93 16.54 12.41
CA THR A 11 3.87 17.89 11.86
C THR A 11 2.72 18.11 10.87
N ALA A 12 2.05 17.05 10.42
CA ALA A 12 1.03 17.07 9.36
C ALA A 12 -0.04 18.15 9.58
N LYS A 13 -0.53 18.33 10.82
CA LYS A 13 -1.54 19.32 11.17
C LYS A 13 -1.08 20.77 11.06
N LYS A 14 0.23 21.01 10.95
CA LYS A 14 0.85 22.34 10.85
C LYS A 14 1.46 22.60 9.48
N MET A 15 1.38 21.65 8.55
CA MET A 15 2.00 21.74 7.23
C MET A 15 0.94 21.97 6.17
N GLU A 16 1.13 23.01 5.34
CA GLU A 16 0.33 23.28 4.15
C GLU A 16 0.86 22.50 2.93
N THR A 17 1.09 21.20 3.09
CA THR A 17 1.52 20.35 1.97
C THR A 17 0.31 19.56 1.45
N PRO A 18 -0.22 19.85 0.24
CA PRO A 18 -1.46 19.24 -0.24
C PRO A 18 -1.30 17.77 -0.63
N ALA A 19 -0.10 17.36 -1.06
CA ALA A 19 0.19 15.97 -1.43
C ALA A 19 1.63 15.57 -1.09
N MET A 20 1.82 14.30 -0.72
CA MET A 20 3.11 13.67 -0.46
C MET A 20 3.22 12.33 -1.18
N ILE A 21 4.40 12.04 -1.73
CA ILE A 21 4.71 10.78 -2.39
C ILE A 21 5.81 10.07 -1.59
N PHE A 22 5.55 8.83 -1.21
CA PHE A 22 6.50 7.94 -0.57
C PHE A 22 6.80 6.78 -1.52
N ASP A 23 8.06 6.66 -1.90
CA ASP A 23 8.59 5.47 -2.55
C ASP A 23 9.44 4.71 -1.53
N GLU A 24 9.40 3.38 -1.57
CA GLU A 24 10.26 2.52 -0.74
C GLU A 24 10.19 2.75 0.79
N VAL A 25 9.06 3.25 1.31
CA VAL A 25 8.86 3.41 2.76
C VAL A 25 8.90 2.07 3.53
N ASP A 26 8.74 0.98 2.77
CA ASP A 26 8.73 -0.41 3.21
C ASP A 26 10.06 -1.16 3.01
N VAL A 27 11.14 -0.50 2.60
CA VAL A 27 12.46 -1.14 2.49
C VAL A 27 12.99 -1.56 3.87
N GLY A 28 13.38 -2.83 3.97
CA GLY A 28 13.99 -3.40 5.18
C GLY A 28 13.05 -3.56 6.36
N ILE A 29 11.73 -3.61 6.12
CA ILE A 29 10.72 -3.90 7.16
C ILE A 29 9.80 -5.06 6.77
N SER A 30 9.20 -5.69 7.76
CA SER A 30 8.19 -6.74 7.57
C SER A 30 7.30 -6.85 8.82
N GLY A 31 6.27 -7.69 8.74
CA GLY A 31 5.45 -8.07 9.89
C GLY A 31 4.85 -6.88 10.66
N PRO A 32 4.96 -6.84 12.00
CA PRO A 32 4.37 -5.78 12.82
C PRO A 32 4.86 -4.37 12.45
N THR A 33 6.13 -4.22 12.06
CA THR A 33 6.69 -2.91 11.70
C THR A 33 6.04 -2.38 10.42
N ALA A 34 5.81 -3.23 9.42
CA ALA A 34 5.10 -2.85 8.21
C ALA A 34 3.66 -2.40 8.50
N ALA A 35 2.97 -3.10 9.42
CA ALA A 35 1.63 -2.72 9.85
C ALA A 35 1.61 -1.33 10.53
N VAL A 36 2.60 -1.02 11.37
CA VAL A 36 2.72 0.32 12.00
C VAL A 36 2.95 1.40 10.94
N VAL A 37 3.83 1.16 9.96
CA VAL A 37 4.08 2.11 8.86
C VAL A 37 2.80 2.35 8.04
N GLY A 38 2.06 1.30 7.69
CA GLY A 38 0.78 1.42 7.00
C GLY A 38 -0.22 2.29 7.76
N LYS A 39 -0.33 2.11 9.08
CA LYS A 39 -1.20 2.94 9.94
C LYS A 39 -0.76 4.40 9.99
N LEU A 40 0.55 4.67 10.08
CA LEU A 40 1.08 6.03 10.06
C LEU A 40 0.79 6.75 8.73
N LEU A 41 0.95 6.06 7.59
CA LEU A 41 0.60 6.61 6.28
C LEU A 41 -0.91 6.86 6.15
N ARG A 42 -1.74 5.96 6.68
CA ARG A 42 -3.20 6.13 6.73
C ARG A 42 -3.58 7.36 7.54
N GLN A 43 -3.00 7.52 8.73
CA GLN A 43 -3.22 8.68 9.59
C GLN A 43 -2.79 9.98 8.91
N LEU A 44 -1.64 10.00 8.23
CA LEU A 44 -1.20 11.16 7.45
C LEU A 44 -2.18 11.50 6.31
N GLY A 45 -2.79 10.47 5.73
CA GLY A 45 -3.83 10.55 4.71
C GLY A 45 -5.12 11.26 5.14
N GLU A 46 -5.32 11.50 6.45
CA GLU A 46 -6.48 12.23 6.97
C GLU A 46 -6.37 13.75 6.77
N SER A 47 -5.15 14.28 6.66
CA SER A 47 -4.89 15.72 6.49
C SER A 47 -4.24 16.10 5.16
N THR A 48 -3.62 15.15 4.47
CA THR A 48 -2.87 15.37 3.23
C THR A 48 -3.07 14.20 2.28
N GLN A 49 -3.05 14.43 0.96
CA GLN A 49 -3.05 13.31 0.01
C GLN A 49 -1.72 12.55 0.07
N VAL A 50 -1.75 11.26 0.38
CA VAL A 50 -0.56 10.41 0.43
C VAL A 50 -0.60 9.38 -0.69
N MET A 51 0.46 9.34 -1.50
CA MET A 51 0.71 8.30 -2.49
C MET A 51 1.88 7.44 -2.02
N CYS A 52 1.70 6.13 -2.00
CA CYS A 52 2.73 5.18 -1.58
C CYS A 52 2.86 4.07 -2.61
N VAL A 53 4.09 3.81 -3.06
CA VAL A 53 4.43 2.60 -3.81
C VAL A 53 4.91 1.55 -2.80
N THR A 54 4.35 0.35 -2.83
CA THR A 54 4.67 -0.70 -1.86
C THR A 54 4.41 -2.09 -2.43
N HIS A 55 5.17 -3.07 -1.95
CA HIS A 55 4.94 -4.49 -2.21
C HIS A 55 4.42 -5.24 -0.96
N LEU A 56 4.31 -4.56 0.18
CA LEU A 56 3.88 -5.18 1.43
C LEU A 56 2.35 -5.13 1.57
N PRO A 57 1.68 -6.28 1.77
CA PRO A 57 0.23 -6.32 1.91
C PRO A 57 -0.26 -5.54 3.15
N GLN A 58 0.55 -5.45 4.20
CA GLN A 58 0.22 -4.69 5.41
C GLN A 58 0.14 -3.18 5.15
N VAL A 59 0.96 -2.66 4.23
CA VAL A 59 0.94 -1.23 3.88
C VAL A 59 -0.17 -0.96 2.87
N ALA A 60 -0.28 -1.78 1.82
CA ALA A 60 -1.34 -1.67 0.80
C ALA A 60 -2.76 -1.81 1.41
N GLY A 61 -2.90 -2.66 2.44
CA GLY A 61 -4.15 -2.84 3.18
C GLY A 61 -4.67 -1.56 3.85
N CYS A 62 -3.78 -0.67 4.29
CA CYS A 62 -4.16 0.57 4.98
C CYS A 62 -4.61 1.70 4.03
N GLY A 63 -4.39 1.57 2.71
CA GLY A 63 -4.74 2.60 1.72
C GLY A 63 -6.23 2.98 1.70
N HIS A 64 -6.54 4.23 1.37
CA HIS A 64 -7.92 4.65 1.07
C HIS A 64 -8.37 4.05 -0.26
N GLN A 65 -7.51 4.24 -1.27
CA GLN A 65 -7.61 3.68 -2.61
C GLN A 65 -6.44 2.72 -2.82
N HIS A 66 -6.61 1.74 -3.70
CA HIS A 66 -5.55 0.81 -4.08
C HIS A 66 -5.52 0.72 -5.60
N PHE A 67 -4.36 1.01 -6.19
CA PHE A 67 -4.12 0.86 -7.61
C PHE A 67 -3.18 -0.32 -7.83
N TYR A 68 -3.51 -1.15 -8.83
CA TYR A 68 -2.64 -2.20 -9.31
C TYR A 68 -1.86 -1.69 -10.51
N VAL A 69 -0.55 -1.95 -10.52
CA VAL A 69 0.35 -1.60 -11.61
C VAL A 69 0.86 -2.88 -12.24
N SER A 70 0.66 -3.02 -13.54
CA SER A 70 1.15 -4.14 -14.35
C SER A 70 1.95 -3.65 -15.54
N LYS A 71 2.79 -4.55 -16.06
CA LYS A 71 3.46 -4.37 -17.35
C LYS A 71 2.86 -5.36 -18.34
N GLU A 72 2.50 -4.88 -19.50
CA GLU A 72 2.07 -5.70 -20.63
C GLU A 72 3.11 -5.54 -21.75
N THR A 73 3.47 -6.64 -22.42
CA THR A 73 4.42 -6.60 -23.52
C THR A 73 3.96 -7.48 -24.67
N ASP A 74 4.06 -6.96 -25.88
CA ASP A 74 3.81 -7.69 -27.13
C ASP A 74 5.10 -8.32 -27.72
N GLY A 75 6.21 -8.26 -26.98
CA GLY A 75 7.53 -8.72 -27.39
C GLY A 75 8.38 -7.66 -28.10
N ALA A 76 7.80 -6.54 -28.54
CA ALA A 76 8.51 -5.42 -29.16
C ALA A 76 8.50 -4.16 -28.26
N MET A 77 7.41 -3.94 -27.53
CA MET A 77 7.21 -2.82 -26.62
C MET A 77 6.68 -3.32 -25.27
N THR A 78 7.02 -2.63 -24.18
CA THR A 78 6.45 -2.87 -22.85
C THR A 78 5.71 -1.62 -22.40
N GLU A 79 4.41 -1.76 -22.17
CA GLU A 79 3.56 -0.70 -21.64
C GLU A 79 3.27 -0.95 -20.16
N THR A 80 3.14 0.14 -19.40
CA THR A 80 2.79 0.08 -17.97
C THR A 80 1.35 0.55 -17.81
N HIS A 81 0.52 -0.30 -17.22
CA HIS A 81 -0.88 -0.02 -16.95
C HIS A 81 -1.09 0.18 -15.45
N MET A 82 -1.95 1.14 -15.10
CA MET A 82 -2.37 1.37 -13.73
C MET A 82 -3.90 1.36 -13.68
N GLN A 83 -4.47 0.52 -12.82
CA GLN A 83 -5.91 0.37 -12.69
C GLN A 83 -6.36 0.49 -11.22
N PRO A 84 -7.44 1.24 -10.93
CA PRO A 84 -8.02 1.25 -9.59
C PRO A 84 -8.64 -0.11 -9.26
N LEU A 85 -8.46 -0.56 -8.03
CA LEU A 85 -9.05 -1.81 -7.53
C LEU A 85 -10.32 -1.53 -6.75
N ASP A 86 -11.41 -2.19 -7.14
CA ASP A 86 -12.61 -2.25 -6.33
C ASP A 86 -12.40 -3.11 -5.06
N LYS A 87 -13.40 -3.20 -4.19
CA LYS A 87 -13.30 -3.97 -2.93
C LYS A 87 -12.92 -5.44 -3.14
N ARG A 88 -13.45 -6.09 -4.18
CA ARG A 88 -13.20 -7.51 -4.46
C ARG A 88 -11.82 -7.71 -5.06
N ALA A 89 -11.44 -6.89 -6.04
CA ALA A 89 -10.12 -6.93 -6.67
C ALA A 89 -9.02 -6.59 -5.66
N ARG A 90 -9.29 -5.64 -4.75
CA ARG A 90 -8.40 -5.28 -3.64
C ARG A 90 -8.15 -6.46 -2.69
N LEU A 91 -9.19 -7.22 -2.34
CA LEU A 91 -9.04 -8.42 -1.52
C LEU A 91 -8.18 -9.48 -2.23
N GLN A 92 -8.42 -9.69 -3.53
CA GLN A 92 -7.65 -10.64 -4.34
C GLN A 92 -6.17 -10.25 -4.42
N GLU A 93 -5.89 -8.97 -4.63
CA GLU A 93 -4.52 -8.48 -4.74
C GLU A 93 -3.77 -8.61 -3.42
N LEU A 94 -4.40 -8.31 -2.29
CA LEU A 94 -3.77 -8.52 -0.98
C LEU A 94 -3.52 -10.01 -0.70
N ALA A 95 -4.43 -10.89 -1.12
CA ALA A 95 -4.22 -12.32 -1.01
C ALA A 95 -3.05 -12.80 -1.90
N ARG A 96 -2.91 -12.22 -3.10
CA ARG A 96 -1.75 -12.47 -4.00
C ARG A 96 -0.45 -11.99 -3.37
N LEU A 97 -0.42 -10.78 -2.81
CA LEU A 97 0.77 -10.25 -2.12
C LEU A 97 1.16 -11.09 -0.88
N LEU A 98 0.19 -11.71 -0.21
CA LEU A 98 0.43 -12.61 0.92
C LEU A 98 0.86 -14.03 0.49
N GLY A 99 0.25 -14.56 -0.57
CA GLY A 99 0.41 -15.94 -1.03
C GLY A 99 1.50 -16.14 -2.08
N GLY A 100 2.04 -15.05 -2.64
CA GLY A 100 3.03 -15.11 -3.71
C GLY A 100 2.42 -15.60 -5.03
N SER A 101 2.69 -16.84 -5.40
CA SER A 101 2.32 -17.43 -6.69
C SER A 101 0.89 -17.97 -6.75
N GLU A 102 0.29 -18.33 -5.61
CA GLU A 102 -1.07 -18.90 -5.58
C GLU A 102 -1.97 -18.23 -4.54
N VAL A 103 -3.19 -17.89 -4.97
CA VAL A 103 -4.26 -17.44 -4.08
C VAL A 103 -5.04 -18.64 -3.58
N THR A 104 -4.96 -18.87 -2.27
CA THR A 104 -5.68 -19.93 -1.55
C THR A 104 -6.78 -19.37 -0.66
N ARG A 105 -7.67 -20.25 -0.17
CA ARG A 105 -8.69 -19.86 0.83
C ARG A 105 -8.08 -19.21 2.08
N ASN A 106 -6.93 -19.69 2.53
CA ASN A 106 -6.24 -19.16 3.71
C ASN A 106 -5.66 -17.76 3.43
N THR A 107 -5.04 -17.56 2.27
CA THR A 107 -4.54 -16.23 1.88
C THR A 107 -5.66 -15.20 1.74
N LEU A 108 -6.84 -15.62 1.25
CA LEU A 108 -8.03 -14.78 1.19
C LEU A 108 -8.57 -14.46 2.59
N ALA A 109 -8.55 -15.41 3.52
CA ALA A 109 -8.95 -15.17 4.90
C ALA A 109 -8.03 -14.12 5.56
N ASN A 110 -6.71 -14.31 5.45
CA ASN A 110 -5.73 -13.35 5.97
C ASN A 110 -5.87 -11.96 5.34
N ALA A 111 -6.13 -11.89 4.03
CA ALA A 111 -6.36 -10.63 3.34
C ALA A 111 -7.64 -9.92 3.81
N LYS A 112 -8.70 -10.66 4.17
CA LYS A 112 -9.91 -10.09 4.77
C LYS A 112 -9.62 -9.48 6.14
N GLU A 113 -8.82 -10.16 6.97
CA GLU A 113 -8.41 -9.63 8.27
C GLU A 113 -7.61 -8.33 8.12
N LEU A 114 -6.69 -8.27 7.15
CA LEU A 114 -5.95 -7.04 6.85
C LEU A 114 -6.83 -5.86 6.42
N LEU A 115 -7.91 -6.11 5.68
CA LEU A 115 -8.84 -5.06 5.25
C LEU A 115 -9.80 -4.62 6.36
N ALA A 116 -10.00 -5.45 7.38
CA ALA A 116 -10.85 -5.14 8.52
C ALA A 116 -10.11 -4.39 9.64
N ALA A 117 -8.77 -4.37 9.60
CA ALA A 117 -7.88 -3.78 10.59
C ALA A 117 -7.55 -2.29 10.33
#